data_AF-A0A941FPR7-F1
#
_entry.id   AF-A0A941FPR7-F1
#
_cell.length_a   1.000
_cell.length_b   1.000
_cell.length_c   1.000
_cell.angle_alpha   90.00
_cell.angle_beta   90.00
_cell.angle_gamma   90.00
#
_symmetry.space_group_name_H-M   'P 1'
#
loop_
_entity.id
_entity.type
_entity.pdbx_description
1 polymer ?
#
loop_
_entity_poly.entity_id
_entity_poly.type
_entity_poly.pdbx_seq_one_letter_code
_entity_poly.pdbx_strand_id
1 'polypeptide(L)'
;MVPQLSFDTGKGKVSNARGWINVFNQNWTGIEERRMESNYTPDNLSEGTQRDRITFMKVKDPVFGTYKYQFVGIFKWNRIEDNRVIFKRIAEEIDLTPYNQ
;
A
#
# COMPACT_ATOMS: atom_id res chain seq x y z
N MET A 1 13.42 -5.71 0.97
CA MET A 1 12.35 -6.53 0.33
C MET A 1 11.98 -5.84 -0.97
N VAL A 2 11.81 -6.56 -2.09
CA VAL A 2 11.47 -5.94 -3.39
C VAL A 2 9.95 -5.99 -3.59
N PRO A 3 9.27 -4.86 -3.85
CA PRO A 3 7.85 -4.85 -4.14
C PRO A 3 7.49 -5.73 -5.35
N GLN A 4 6.35 -6.41 -5.27
CA GLN A 4 5.80 -7.22 -6.36
C GLN A 4 4.97 -6.37 -7.33
N LEU A 5 4.88 -6.82 -8.58
CA LEU A 5 4.15 -6.11 -9.61
C LEU A 5 2.65 -6.09 -9.25
N SER A 6 2.04 -4.91 -9.34
CA SER A 6 0.61 -4.78 -9.16
C SER A 6 -0.13 -5.05 -10.47
N PHE A 7 -1.24 -5.78 -10.40
CA PHE A 7 -2.12 -6.07 -11.53
C PHE A 7 -3.55 -5.60 -11.24
N ASP A 8 -4.30 -5.30 -12.29
CA ASP A 8 -5.70 -4.86 -12.18
C ASP A 8 -6.64 -6.06 -12.07
N THR A 9 -7.64 -5.95 -11.19
CA THR A 9 -8.69 -6.97 -11.01
C THR A 9 -10.09 -6.45 -11.37
N GLY A 10 -10.20 -5.19 -11.84
CA GLY A 10 -11.47 -4.50 -12.07
C GLY A 10 -12.10 -3.91 -10.79
N LYS A 11 -11.63 -4.32 -9.60
CA LYS A 11 -12.06 -3.80 -8.30
C LYS A 11 -10.97 -3.03 -7.55
N GLY A 12 -9.82 -2.84 -8.20
CA GLY A 12 -8.61 -2.27 -7.61
C GLY A 12 -7.35 -2.94 -8.13
N LYS A 13 -6.19 -2.48 -7.65
CA LYS A 13 -4.87 -3.05 -7.94
C LYS A 13 -4.47 -4.03 -6.84
N VAL A 14 -3.93 -5.18 -7.22
CA VAL A 14 -3.51 -6.21 -6.28
C VAL A 14 -2.04 -6.54 -6.51
N SER A 15 -1.28 -6.72 -5.43
CA SER A 15 0.05 -7.31 -5.46
C SER A 15 0.15 -8.42 -4.41
N ASN A 16 0.90 -9.47 -4.73
CA ASN A 16 1.15 -10.58 -3.81
C ASN A 16 2.65 -10.83 -3.68
N ALA A 17 3.18 -10.74 -2.46
CA ALA A 17 4.60 -10.96 -2.16
C ALA A 17 4.78 -11.78 -0.88
N ARG A 18 5.41 -12.97 -0.98
CA ARG A 18 5.88 -13.78 0.16
C ARG A 18 4.84 -13.97 1.28
N GLY A 19 3.60 -14.30 0.90
CA GLY A 19 2.52 -14.51 1.86
C GLY A 19 1.69 -13.27 2.14
N TRP A 20 2.04 -12.09 1.63
CA TRP A 20 1.24 -10.87 1.77
C TRP A 20 0.46 -10.56 0.50
N ILE A 21 -0.80 -10.22 0.65
CA ILE A 21 -1.67 -9.66 -0.38
C ILE A 21 -1.92 -8.20 -0.02
N ASN A 22 -1.58 -7.29 -0.92
CA ASN A 22 -1.92 -5.87 -0.81
C ASN A 22 -2.97 -5.54 -1.88
N VAL A 23 -4.07 -4.94 -1.46
CA VAL A 23 -5.16 -4.49 -2.32
C VAL A 23 -5.27 -2.98 -2.21
N PHE A 24 -5.11 -2.30 -3.34
CA PHE A 24 -5.35 -0.88 -3.46
C PHE A 24 -6.70 -0.66 -4.14
N ASN A 25 -7.64 -0.03 -3.45
CA ASN A 25 -9.04 0.00 -3.88
C ASN A 25 -9.25 0.85 -5.16
N GLN A 26 -10.36 0.62 -5.86
CA GLN A 26 -10.68 1.28 -7.12
C GLN A 26 -10.74 2.82 -7.04
N ASN A 27 -11.10 3.36 -5.88
CA ASN A 27 -11.19 4.81 -5.66
C ASN A 27 -9.86 5.43 -5.22
N TRP A 28 -8.79 4.63 -5.12
CA TRP A 28 -7.45 5.07 -4.72
C TRP A 28 -7.37 5.64 -3.30
N THR A 29 -8.38 5.39 -2.45
CA THR A 29 -8.52 5.98 -1.12
C THR A 29 -7.98 5.11 0.00
N GLY A 30 -7.69 3.83 -0.24
CA GLY A 30 -7.25 2.93 0.82
C GLY A 30 -6.51 1.70 0.33
N ILE A 31 -5.63 1.22 1.21
CA ILE A 31 -4.85 -0.01 1.03
C ILE A 31 -5.30 -1.01 2.09
N GLU A 32 -5.59 -2.23 1.68
CA GLU A 32 -5.78 -3.40 2.54
C GLU A 32 -4.53 -4.28 2.42
N GLU A 33 -3.85 -4.55 3.54
CA GLU A 33 -2.75 -5.51 3.62
C GLU A 33 -3.21 -6.72 4.42
N ARG A 34 -3.06 -7.94 3.89
CA ARG A 34 -3.41 -9.16 4.61
C ARG A 34 -2.43 -10.29 4.32
N ARG A 35 -2.30 -11.23 5.25
CA ARG A 35 -1.60 -12.48 4.99
C ARG A 35 -2.48 -13.46 4.21
N MET A 36 -1.83 -14.30 3.40
CA MET A 36 -2.48 -15.45 2.76
C MET A 36 -2.90 -16.48 3.80
N GLU A 37 -2.09 -16.64 4.85
CA GLU A 37 -2.43 -17.47 5.99
C GLU A 37 -3.55 -16.81 6.81
N SER A 38 -4.69 -17.49 6.94
CA SER A 38 -5.89 -16.98 7.62
C SER A 38 -5.74 -16.88 9.14
N ASN A 39 -4.77 -17.59 9.72
CA ASN A 39 -4.48 -17.60 11.16
C ASN A 39 -3.49 -16.50 11.58
N TYR A 40 -3.10 -15.60 10.68
CA TYR A 40 -2.27 -14.46 11.03
C TYR A 40 -3.10 -13.37 11.69
N THR A 41 -2.85 -13.15 12.98
CA THR A 41 -3.25 -11.94 13.67
C THR A 41 -2.11 -10.92 13.56
N PRO A 42 -2.36 -9.66 13.16
CA PRO A 42 -1.35 -8.61 13.17
C PRO A 42 -0.94 -8.24 14.61
N ASP A 43 -0.17 -9.10 15.27
CA ASP A 43 0.32 -8.87 16.63
C ASP A 43 1.30 -7.68 16.61
N ASN A 44 1.13 -6.74 17.56
CA ASN A 44 1.93 -5.52 17.77
C ASN A 44 1.59 -4.28 16.93
N LEU A 45 0.42 -4.22 16.30
CA LEU A 45 -0.09 -2.97 15.74
C LEU A 45 -0.97 -2.25 16.76
N SER A 46 -0.35 -1.65 17.77
CA SER A 46 -1.09 -0.76 18.68
C SER A 46 -1.59 0.46 17.92
N GLU A 47 -2.89 0.73 18.07
CA GLU A 47 -3.58 1.88 17.49
C GLU A 47 -2.78 3.17 17.75
N GLY A 48 -2.47 3.91 16.68
CA GLY A 48 -1.74 5.19 16.75
C GLY A 48 -0.21 5.12 16.77
N THR A 49 0.43 3.94 16.77
CA THR A 49 1.92 3.86 16.75
C THR A 49 2.55 3.83 15.36
N GLN A 50 1.77 3.57 14.30
CA GLN A 50 2.30 3.53 12.95
C GLN A 50 2.46 4.93 12.36
N ARG A 51 3.66 5.19 11.82
CA ARG A 51 3.95 6.40 11.05
C ARG A 51 3.19 6.39 9.73
N ASP A 52 2.87 7.58 9.25
CA ASP A 52 2.33 7.79 7.92
C ASP A 52 3.30 7.26 6.84
N ARG A 53 2.74 6.65 5.80
CA ARG A 53 3.49 5.97 4.74
C ARG A 53 3.40 6.75 3.44
N ILE A 54 4.53 7.24 2.94
CA ILE A 54 4.64 7.68 1.55
C ILE A 54 4.69 6.41 0.69
N THR A 55 3.67 6.18 -0.14
CA THR A 55 3.50 4.89 -0.83
C THR A 55 3.77 5.00 -2.33
N PHE A 56 4.59 4.07 -2.82
CA PHE A 56 4.82 3.85 -4.24
C PHE A 56 4.38 2.44 -4.64
N MET A 57 3.56 2.35 -5.68
CA MET A 57 3.09 1.09 -6.25
C MET A 57 4.01 0.67 -7.40
N LYS A 58 4.46 -0.59 -7.39
CA LYS A 58 5.21 -1.13 -8.52
C LYS A 58 4.26 -1.49 -9.66
N VAL A 59 4.46 -0.86 -10.81
CA VAL A 59 3.64 -1.01 -12.01
C VAL A 59 4.50 -1.37 -13.22
N LYS A 60 3.88 -1.91 -14.26
CA LYS A 60 4.52 -2.13 -15.56
C LYS A 60 4.17 -0.93 -16.44
N ASP A 61 5.20 -0.24 -16.92
CA ASP A 61 5.05 0.86 -17.87
C ASP A 61 4.39 0.34 -19.16
N PRO A 62 3.27 0.94 -19.61
CA PRO A 62 2.59 0.49 -20.82
C PRO A 62 3.35 0.82 -22.11
N VAL A 63 4.21 1.85 -22.09
CA VAL A 63 5.00 2.32 -23.25
C VAL A 63 6.24 1.46 -23.44
N PHE A 64 7.01 1.27 -22.37
CA PHE A 64 8.31 0.59 -22.45
C PHE A 64 8.32 -0.84 -21.89
N GLY A 65 7.24 -1.28 -21.25
CA GLY A 65 7.15 -2.60 -20.61
C GLY A 65 8.05 -2.77 -19.39
N THR A 66 8.72 -1.72 -18.93
CA THR A 66 9.66 -1.74 -17.80
C THR A 66 8.93 -1.59 -16.46
N TYR A 67 9.55 -2.07 -15.37
CA TYR A 67 8.98 -1.89 -14.03
C TYR A 67 9.31 -0.51 -13.50
N LYS A 68 8.27 0.21 -13.07
CA LYS A 68 8.36 1.54 -12.47
C LYS A 68 7.66 1.57 -11.11
N TYR A 69 7.99 2.59 -10.33
CA TYR A 69 7.33 2.91 -9.08
C TYR A 69 6.48 4.16 -9.26
N GLN A 70 5.16 4.01 -9.17
CA GLN A 70 4.20 5.10 -9.26
C GLN A 70 3.87 5.59 -7.85
N PHE A 71 4.02 6.88 -7.59
CA PHE A 71 3.52 7.47 -6.34
C PHE A 71 1.99 7.37 -6.31
N VAL A 72 1.43 6.93 -5.17
CA VAL A 72 -0.03 6.74 -5.02
C VAL A 72 -0.64 7.49 -3.84
N GLY A 73 0.18 8.24 -3.09
CA GLY A 73 -0.25 9.07 -1.97
C GLY A 73 0.45 8.76 -0.67
N ILE A 74 0.05 9.49 0.37
CA ILE A 74 0.45 9.28 1.77
C ILE A 74 -0.69 8.58 2.50
N PHE A 75 -0.39 7.49 3.20
CA PHE A 75 -1.37 6.63 3.84
C PHE A 75 -1.12 6.53 5.33
N LYS A 76 -2.19 6.68 6.11
CA LYS A 76 -2.17 6.49 7.56
C LYS A 76 -2.82 5.16 7.91
N TRP A 77 -2.27 4.48 8.91
CA TRP A 77 -2.92 3.33 9.53
C TRP A 77 -4.32 3.74 10.02
N ASN A 78 -5.33 2.93 9.71
CA ASN A 78 -6.72 3.21 10.06
C ASN A 78 -7.22 2.23 11.13
N ARG A 79 -7.21 0.93 10.83
CA ARG A 79 -7.70 -0.12 11.74
C ARG A 79 -7.28 -1.51 11.30
N ILE A 80 -7.57 -2.50 12.14
CA ILE A 80 -7.50 -3.93 11.80
C ILE A 80 -8.92 -4.47 11.70
N GLU A 81 -9.20 -5.25 10.66
CA GLU A 81 -10.44 -6.01 10.49
C GLU A 81 -10.05 -7.47 10.23
N ASP A 82 -10.38 -8.37 11.16
CA ASP A 82 -9.95 -9.77 11.12
C ASP A 82 -8.43 -9.92 10.94
N ASN A 83 -7.99 -10.49 9.81
CA ASN A 83 -6.59 -10.69 9.42
C ASN A 83 -6.05 -9.59 8.48
N ARG A 84 -6.72 -8.43 8.44
CA ARG A 84 -6.45 -7.36 7.47
C ARG A 84 -6.07 -6.08 8.19
N VAL A 85 -5.04 -5.42 7.69
CA VAL A 85 -4.62 -4.08 8.12
C VAL A 85 -5.08 -3.09 7.08
N ILE A 86 -5.88 -2.11 7.50
CA ILE A 86 -6.46 -1.10 6.62
C ILE A 86 -5.70 0.21 6.79
N PHE A 87 -5.31 0.80 5.66
CA PHE A 87 -4.73 2.13 5.55
C PHE A 87 -5.65 3.05 4.76
N LYS A 88 -5.73 4.32 5.17
CA LYS A 88 -6.49 5.36 4.49
C LYS A 88 -5.56 6.41 3.93
N ARG A 89 -5.79 6.85 2.69
CA ARG A 89 -5.07 7.96 2.07
C ARG A 89 -5.39 9.25 2.81
N ILE A 90 -4.35 9.98 3.21
CA ILE A 90 -4.43 11.27 3.90
C ILE A 90 -3.90 12.43 3.05
N ALA A 91 -3.07 12.15 2.04
CA ALA A 91 -2.63 13.15 1.07
C ALA A 91 -2.35 12.51 -0.30
N GLU A 92 -2.53 13.30 -1.35
CA GLU A 92 -2.28 12.92 -2.76
C GLU A 92 -0.99 13.51 -3.32
N GLU A 93 -0.34 14.36 -2.52
CA GLU A 93 0.90 15.05 -2.84
C GLU A 93 1.87 14.97 -1.67
N ILE A 94 3.15 15.20 -1.96
CA ILE A 94 4.21 15.29 -0.97
C ILE A 94 5.03 16.53 -1.28
N ASP A 95 5.29 17.33 -0.25
CA ASP A 95 6.23 18.44 -0.36
C ASP A 95 7.65 17.89 -0.45
N LEU A 96 8.31 18.19 -1.57
CA LEU A 96 9.70 17.81 -1.85
C LEU A 96 10.66 18.99 -1.68
N THR A 97 10.18 20.12 -1.17
CA THR A 97 11.04 21.25 -0.82
C THR A 97 12.16 20.73 0.06
N PRO A 98 13.43 20.92 -0.33
CA PRO A 98 14.56 20.51 0.49
C PRO A 98 14.40 21.09 1.89
N TYR A 99 14.53 20.25 2.92
CA TYR A 99 14.69 20.72 4.28
C TYR A 99 16.05 21.41 4.36
N ASN A 100 16.10 22.69 3.97
CA ASN A 100 17.25 23.54 4.21
C ASN A 100 17.32 23.76 5.72
N GLN A 101 18.15 22.94 6.39
CA GLN A 101 18.61 23.21 7.74
C GLN A 101 19.71 24.27 7.71
#